data_AF-A0A558FG19-F1
#
_entry.id   AF-A0A558FG19-F1
#
_cell.length_a   1.000
_cell.length_b   1.000
_cell.length_c   1.000
_cell.angle_alpha   90.00
_cell.angle_beta   90.00
_cell.angle_gamma   90.00
#
_symmetry.space_group_name_H-M   'P 1'
#
loop_
_entity.id
_entity.type
_entity.pdbx_description
1 polymer ?
#
loop_
_entity_poly.entity_id
_entity_poly.type
_entity_poly.pdbx_seq_one_letter_code
_entity_poly.pdbx_strand_id
1 'polypeptide(L)'
;MPRPNNGHVCDTGVFCLEDWHFGSTLSGTFSVFDPSGSVILAKELTANIFTSGISRHGKYAFCATANSPTDHGNKVFLFDLVNRVEMYSVTPKAGWPDSYEVDESTGELMVLFKDMGSFRYNVHGQFIDADQLGDANLNSSRYDRIILAAEKILGEGDLTDERTLEVLTAVRRARTLGADENPAWRPTALKVQGLAHEQLGQYPEAVQVYEESLALNPKIGVKRRLASVTKRIKAE
;
A
#
# COMPACT_ATOMS: atom_id res chain seq x y z
N MET A 1 -9.77 4.06 -31.70
CA MET A 1 -10.41 3.92 -30.38
C MET A 1 -11.89 4.28 -30.51
N PRO A 2 -12.82 3.39 -30.14
CA PRO A 2 -14.25 3.62 -30.32
C PRO A 2 -14.87 4.59 -29.31
N ARG A 3 -14.40 4.67 -28.06
CA ARG A 3 -14.96 5.62 -27.08
C ARG A 3 -13.94 6.07 -26.01
N PRO A 4 -13.28 7.23 -26.19
CA PRO A 4 -12.41 7.76 -25.13
C PRO A 4 -13.23 8.19 -23.92
N ASN A 5 -12.85 7.69 -22.74
CA ASN A 5 -13.46 8.01 -21.45
C ASN A 5 -12.64 9.05 -20.67
N ASN A 6 -11.31 8.97 -20.77
CA ASN A 6 -10.38 9.87 -20.11
C ASN A 6 -9.08 9.95 -20.93
N GLY A 7 -8.22 10.94 -20.65
CA GLY A 7 -6.95 11.08 -21.34
C GLY A 7 -6.06 12.18 -20.79
N HIS A 8 -4.78 12.09 -21.13
CA HIS A 8 -3.74 13.02 -20.71
C HIS A 8 -2.87 13.38 -21.90
N VAL A 9 -2.36 14.61 -21.94
CA VAL A 9 -1.43 15.09 -22.97
C VAL A 9 -0.19 15.66 -22.28
N CYS A 10 0.98 15.36 -22.83
CA CYS A 10 2.25 15.88 -22.31
C CYS A 10 2.74 17.10 -23.12
N ASP A 11 3.84 17.72 -22.68
CA ASP A 11 4.35 18.98 -23.24
C ASP A 11 4.77 18.85 -24.72
N THR A 12 5.08 17.63 -25.19
CA THR A 12 5.46 17.33 -26.59
C THR A 12 4.27 17.01 -27.49
N GLY A 13 3.04 17.01 -26.95
CA GLY A 13 1.81 16.70 -27.68
C GLY A 13 1.53 15.21 -27.83
N VAL A 14 2.35 14.32 -27.28
CA VAL A 14 2.01 12.90 -27.12
C VAL A 14 0.86 12.81 -26.11
N PHE A 15 -0.13 11.97 -26.38
CA PHE A 15 -1.29 11.85 -25.52
C PHE A 15 -1.71 10.40 -25.32
N CYS A 16 -2.29 10.11 -24.17
CA CYS A 16 -2.90 8.82 -23.87
C CYS A 16 -4.42 8.96 -23.72
N LEU A 17 -5.12 7.88 -24.05
CA LEU A 17 -6.56 7.75 -23.91
C LEU A 17 -6.92 6.43 -23.25
N GLU A 18 -7.99 6.46 -22.48
CA GLU A 18 -8.63 5.29 -21.88
C GLU A 18 -9.93 4.98 -22.62
N ASP A 19 -10.15 3.72 -22.97
CA ASP A 19 -11.45 3.19 -23.41
C ASP A 19 -11.92 2.17 -22.37
N TRP A 20 -13.07 2.38 -21.74
CA TRP A 20 -13.58 1.46 -20.71
C TRP A 20 -14.52 0.38 -21.27
N HIS A 21 -14.57 0.24 -22.60
CA HIS A 21 -15.43 -0.68 -23.32
C HIS A 21 -16.94 -0.50 -23.02
N PHE A 22 -17.77 -1.28 -23.73
CA PHE A 22 -19.22 -1.26 -23.55
C PHE A 22 -19.70 -2.50 -22.77
N GLY A 23 -20.74 -2.31 -21.96
CA GLY A 23 -21.43 -3.39 -21.25
C GLY A 23 -20.95 -3.55 -19.81
N SER A 24 -21.22 -4.72 -19.23
CA SER A 24 -20.91 -5.03 -17.83
C SER A 24 -19.58 -5.77 -17.64
N THR A 25 -18.87 -6.07 -18.73
CA THR A 25 -17.58 -6.74 -18.68
C THR A 25 -16.52 -5.77 -18.16
N LEU A 26 -15.82 -6.13 -17.09
CA LEU A 26 -14.71 -5.35 -16.57
C LEU A 26 -13.55 -5.44 -17.56
N SER A 27 -13.30 -4.39 -18.33
CA SER A 27 -12.26 -4.38 -19.34
C SER A 27 -11.98 -2.95 -19.80
N GLY A 28 -10.88 -2.76 -20.51
CA GLY A 28 -10.62 -1.51 -21.19
C GLY A 28 -9.38 -1.57 -22.05
N THR A 29 -9.16 -0.55 -22.87
CA THR A 29 -7.94 -0.35 -23.63
C THR A 29 -7.25 0.92 -23.16
N PHE A 30 -5.99 0.81 -22.77
CA PHE A 30 -5.11 1.97 -22.59
C PHE A 30 -4.31 2.18 -23.88
N SER A 31 -4.40 3.36 -24.50
CA SER A 31 -3.68 3.66 -25.74
C SER A 31 -2.87 4.94 -25.63
N VAL A 32 -1.71 4.99 -26.27
CA VAL A 32 -0.84 6.16 -26.37
C VAL A 32 -0.60 6.50 -27.83
N PHE A 33 -0.69 7.77 -28.17
CA PHE A 33 -0.62 8.29 -29.52
C PHE A 33 0.42 9.40 -29.62
N ASP A 34 1.09 9.47 -30.76
CA ASP A 34 1.93 10.62 -31.10
C ASP A 34 1.07 11.84 -31.49
N PRO A 35 1.66 13.03 -31.66
CA PRO A 35 0.91 14.25 -32.01
C PRO A 35 0.15 14.18 -33.35
N SER A 36 0.51 13.24 -34.23
CA SER A 36 -0.21 13.01 -35.50
C SER A 36 -1.47 12.13 -35.32
N GLY A 37 -1.64 11.53 -34.15
CA GLY A 37 -2.68 10.55 -33.86
C GLY A 37 -2.27 9.12 -34.20
N SER A 38 -1.00 8.86 -34.52
CA SER A 38 -0.53 7.49 -34.76
C SER A 38 -0.31 6.77 -33.43
N VAL A 39 -0.72 5.51 -33.36
CA VAL A 39 -0.60 4.70 -32.14
C VAL A 39 0.89 4.41 -31.87
N ILE A 40 1.36 4.78 -30.69
CA ILE A 40 2.67 4.38 -30.16
C ILE A 40 2.55 2.99 -29.52
N LEU A 41 1.50 2.80 -28.71
CA LEU A 41 1.24 1.63 -27.87
C LEU A 41 -0.27 1.50 -27.63
N ALA A 42 -0.76 0.26 -27.53
CA ALA A 42 -2.08 -0.04 -26.98
C ALA A 42 -2.02 -1.31 -26.11
N LYS A 43 -2.70 -1.28 -24.96
CA LYS A 43 -2.80 -2.39 -24.01
C LYS A 43 -4.26 -2.69 -23.73
N GLU A 44 -4.69 -3.89 -24.13
CA GLU A 44 -5.97 -4.46 -23.73
C GLU A 44 -5.91 -4.97 -22.29
N LEU A 45 -6.93 -4.64 -21.52
CA LEU A 45 -7.03 -4.91 -20.09
C LEU A 45 -8.31 -5.70 -19.79
N THR A 46 -8.19 -6.71 -18.91
CA THR A 46 -9.30 -7.54 -18.42
C THR A 46 -9.92 -6.96 -17.13
N ALA A 47 -9.62 -5.69 -16.85
CA ALA A 47 -10.16 -4.92 -15.73
C ALA A 47 -10.34 -3.47 -16.18
N ASN A 48 -11.24 -2.75 -15.51
CA ASN A 48 -11.45 -1.33 -15.77
C ASN A 48 -10.21 -0.53 -15.39
N ILE A 49 -9.89 0.48 -16.19
CA ILE A 49 -8.85 1.46 -15.86
C ILE A 49 -9.39 2.35 -14.75
N PHE A 50 -8.61 2.48 -13.68
CA PHE A 50 -8.90 3.35 -12.55
C PHE A 50 -8.30 4.74 -12.76
N THR A 51 -7.05 4.79 -13.24
CA THR A 51 -6.35 6.02 -13.59
C THR A 51 -5.25 5.73 -14.60
N SER A 52 -4.83 6.75 -15.33
CA SER A 52 -3.70 6.67 -16.25
C SER A 52 -2.94 7.99 -16.29
N GLY A 53 -1.84 8.00 -17.03
CA GLY A 53 -1.09 9.21 -17.24
C GLY A 53 0.08 9.02 -18.19
N ILE A 54 0.69 10.15 -18.53
CA ILE A 54 1.86 10.24 -19.39
C ILE A 54 2.88 11.17 -18.72
N SER A 55 4.16 10.81 -18.81
CA SER A 55 5.23 11.63 -18.25
C SER A 55 5.42 12.93 -19.04
N ARG A 56 6.00 13.94 -18.41
CA ARG A 56 6.02 15.34 -18.91
C ARG A 56 6.48 15.52 -20.35
N HIS A 57 7.49 14.79 -20.81
CA HIS A 57 8.01 14.85 -22.18
C HIS A 57 7.63 13.62 -23.01
N GLY A 58 6.75 12.75 -22.50
CA GLY A 58 6.25 11.58 -23.22
C GLY A 58 7.25 10.43 -23.33
N LYS A 59 8.18 10.28 -22.38
CA LYS A 59 9.09 9.11 -22.33
C LYS A 59 8.41 7.87 -21.77
N TYR A 60 7.50 8.06 -20.83
CA TYR A 60 6.80 6.98 -20.14
C TYR A 60 5.30 7.24 -20.11
N ALA A 61 4.54 6.16 -19.96
CA ALA A 61 3.13 6.20 -19.62
C ALA A 61 2.81 5.16 -18.55
N PHE A 62 1.72 5.36 -17.83
CA PHE A 62 1.25 4.38 -16.86
C PHE A 62 -0.27 4.25 -16.93
N CYS A 63 -0.76 3.11 -16.48
CA CYS A 63 -2.16 2.95 -16.10
C CYS A 63 -2.27 2.06 -14.88
N ALA A 64 -3.29 2.30 -14.07
CA ALA A 64 -3.65 1.45 -12.94
C ALA A 64 -5.09 0.97 -13.13
N THR A 65 -5.34 -0.27 -12.73
CA THR A 65 -6.64 -0.91 -12.89
C THR A 65 -7.37 -1.06 -11.56
N ALA A 66 -8.69 -1.00 -11.62
CA ALA A 66 -9.54 -1.28 -10.48
C ALA A 66 -9.46 -2.76 -10.04
N ASN A 67 -9.97 -3.05 -8.86
CA ASN A 67 -10.08 -4.43 -8.40
C ASN A 67 -11.00 -5.26 -9.32
N SER A 68 -10.54 -6.44 -9.71
CA SER A 68 -11.23 -7.37 -10.61
C SER A 68 -10.76 -8.81 -10.31
N PRO A 69 -11.58 -9.85 -10.55
CA PRO A 69 -11.16 -11.24 -10.38
C PRO A 69 -10.16 -11.75 -11.45
N THR A 70 -9.75 -10.91 -12.39
CA THR A 70 -8.87 -11.24 -13.52
C THR A 70 -7.40 -10.93 -13.23
N ASP A 71 -6.49 -11.39 -14.10
CA ASP A 71 -5.05 -11.12 -13.97
C ASP A 71 -4.68 -9.63 -13.95
N HIS A 72 -5.46 -8.79 -14.65
CA HIS A 72 -5.27 -7.34 -14.63
C HIS A 72 -6.01 -6.65 -13.48
N GLY A 73 -6.58 -7.36 -12.52
CA GLY A 73 -7.23 -6.75 -11.35
C GLY A 73 -6.23 -6.18 -10.36
N ASN A 74 -6.46 -4.93 -9.91
CA ASN A 74 -5.62 -4.23 -8.93
C ASN A 74 -4.13 -4.27 -9.33
N LYS A 75 -3.83 -3.77 -10.54
CA LYS A 75 -2.48 -3.71 -11.11
C LYS A 75 -2.10 -2.28 -11.43
N VAL A 76 -0.80 -2.03 -11.45
CA VAL A 76 -0.18 -0.82 -11.97
C VAL A 76 0.80 -1.24 -13.05
N PHE A 77 0.69 -0.59 -14.21
CA PHE A 77 1.50 -0.83 -15.39
C PHE A 77 2.36 0.40 -15.67
N LEU A 78 3.62 0.18 -16.05
CA LEU A 78 4.51 1.22 -16.56
C LEU A 78 4.98 0.83 -17.95
N PHE A 79 4.97 1.80 -18.86
CA PHE A 79 5.36 1.64 -20.26
C PHE A 79 6.48 2.61 -20.62
N ASP A 80 7.49 2.10 -21.31
CA ASP A 80 8.51 2.91 -21.97
C ASP A 80 8.04 3.20 -23.39
N LEU A 81 7.75 4.48 -23.68
CA LEU A 81 7.23 4.93 -24.96
C LEU A 81 8.33 5.09 -26.01
N VAL A 82 9.59 5.26 -25.59
CA VAL A 82 10.74 5.35 -26.49
C VAL A 82 11.02 3.98 -27.10
N ASN A 83 11.09 2.95 -26.24
CA ASN A 83 11.33 1.57 -26.64
C ASN A 83 10.05 0.81 -27.01
N ARG A 84 8.88 1.40 -26.73
CA ARG A 84 7.54 0.84 -27.01
C ARG A 84 7.29 -0.50 -26.33
N VAL A 85 7.69 -0.60 -25.06
CA VAL A 85 7.57 -1.83 -24.26
C VAL A 85 6.80 -1.58 -22.97
N GLU A 86 6.03 -2.58 -22.55
CA GLU A 86 5.57 -2.68 -21.17
C GLU A 86 6.76 -3.07 -20.29
N MET A 87 7.11 -2.22 -19.32
CA MET A 87 8.22 -2.47 -18.42
C MET A 87 7.83 -3.48 -17.34
N TYR A 88 6.64 -3.31 -16.76
CA TYR A 88 6.09 -4.21 -15.75
C TYR A 88 4.58 -4.04 -15.57
N SER A 89 3.97 -5.03 -14.90
CA SER A 89 2.65 -4.98 -14.29
C SER A 89 2.72 -5.57 -12.89
N VAL A 90 2.44 -4.77 -11.85
CA VAL A 90 2.59 -5.18 -10.45
C VAL A 90 1.35 -4.89 -9.64
N THR A 91 1.14 -5.66 -8.57
CA THR A 91 0.11 -5.33 -7.57
C THR A 91 0.65 -4.23 -6.64
N PRO A 92 -0.06 -3.11 -6.48
CA PRO A 92 0.42 -2.00 -5.68
C PRO A 92 0.52 -2.38 -4.19
N LYS A 93 1.69 -2.13 -3.59
CA LYS A 93 2.03 -2.39 -2.18
C LYS A 93 1.67 -1.21 -1.28
N ALA A 94 1.70 0.01 -1.82
CA ALA A 94 1.34 1.22 -1.07
C ALA A 94 -0.18 1.42 -0.91
N GLY A 95 -1.01 0.60 -1.58
CA GLY A 95 -2.45 0.76 -1.64
C GLY A 95 -2.88 1.65 -2.81
N TRP A 96 -3.97 2.40 -2.63
CA TRP A 96 -4.54 3.27 -3.66
C TRP A 96 -4.18 4.73 -3.40
N PRO A 97 -3.31 5.33 -4.23
CA PRO A 97 -2.89 6.72 -4.08
C PRO A 97 -3.93 7.71 -4.59
N ASP A 98 -3.69 8.99 -4.28
CA ASP A 98 -4.39 10.12 -4.89
C ASP A 98 -3.96 10.33 -6.35
N SER A 99 -2.68 10.10 -6.66
CA SER A 99 -2.13 10.22 -8.01
C SER A 99 -0.84 9.41 -8.20
N TYR A 100 -0.40 9.31 -9.45
CA TYR A 100 0.91 8.76 -9.82
C TYR A 100 1.65 9.77 -10.70
N GLU A 101 2.97 9.75 -10.64
CA GLU A 101 3.87 10.52 -11.50
C GLU A 101 5.07 9.65 -11.88
N VAL A 102 5.73 9.95 -13.01
CA VAL A 102 6.95 9.25 -13.41
C VAL A 102 8.11 10.24 -13.40
N ASP A 103 9.16 9.95 -12.65
CA ASP A 103 10.42 10.67 -12.74
C ASP A 103 11.13 10.23 -14.03
N GLU A 104 11.15 11.09 -15.04
CA GLU A 104 11.76 10.76 -16.34
C GLU A 104 13.29 10.67 -16.31
N SER A 105 13.94 11.16 -15.25
CA SER A 105 15.39 11.07 -15.11
C SER A 105 15.83 9.67 -14.65
N THR A 106 14.99 9.01 -13.84
CA THR A 106 15.27 7.69 -13.26
C THR A 106 14.40 6.57 -13.86
N GLY A 107 13.25 6.92 -14.45
CA GLY A 107 12.21 5.98 -14.87
C GLY A 107 11.39 5.41 -13.71
N GLU A 108 11.51 5.98 -12.52
CA GLU A 108 10.78 5.54 -11.33
C GLU A 108 9.33 6.02 -11.35
N LEU A 109 8.40 5.14 -10.96
CA LEU A 109 7.00 5.51 -10.76
C LEU A 109 6.80 5.95 -9.31
N MET A 110 6.47 7.23 -9.15
CA MET A 110 6.06 7.86 -7.90
C MET A 110 4.58 7.61 -7.65
N VAL A 111 4.25 7.28 -6.41
CA VAL A 111 2.91 6.97 -5.90
C VAL A 111 2.61 7.99 -4.83
N LEU A 112 1.65 8.89 -5.07
CA LEU A 112 1.46 10.10 -4.24
C LEU A 112 0.20 10.02 -3.39
N PHE A 113 0.36 10.28 -2.10
CA PHE A 113 -0.71 10.38 -1.11
C PHE A 113 -0.68 11.76 -0.47
N LYS A 114 -1.82 12.44 -0.38
CA LYS A 114 -1.92 13.76 0.25
C LYS A 114 -1.46 13.75 1.72
N ASP A 115 -1.79 12.68 2.44
CA ASP A 115 -1.58 12.59 3.89
C ASP A 115 -0.35 11.77 4.31
N MET A 116 0.36 11.16 3.36
CA MET A 116 1.50 10.26 3.67
C MET A 116 2.77 10.54 2.86
N GLY A 117 2.71 11.48 1.92
CA GLY A 117 3.81 11.75 1.00
C GLY A 117 3.84 10.78 -0.17
N SER A 118 5.03 10.51 -0.68
CA SER A 118 5.22 9.76 -1.92
C SER A 118 6.12 8.55 -1.74
N PHE A 119 5.85 7.49 -2.50
CA PHE A 119 6.62 6.23 -2.48
C PHE A 119 6.93 5.77 -3.90
N ARG A 120 7.95 4.94 -4.07
CA ARG A 120 8.49 4.61 -5.39
C ARG A 120 8.46 3.14 -5.76
N TYR A 121 8.29 2.94 -7.06
CA TYR A 121 8.65 1.74 -7.79
C TYR A 121 9.82 2.03 -8.73
N ASN A 122 10.81 1.16 -8.73
CA ASN A 122 11.87 1.23 -9.73
C ASN A 122 11.40 0.76 -11.11
N VAL A 123 12.29 0.85 -12.10
CA VAL A 123 12.06 0.44 -13.49
C VAL A 123 11.70 -1.04 -13.68
N HIS A 124 11.90 -1.88 -12.67
CA HIS A 124 11.53 -3.31 -12.68
C HIS A 124 10.25 -3.61 -11.90
N GLY A 125 9.52 -2.57 -11.44
CA GLY A 125 8.30 -2.73 -10.67
C GLY A 125 8.54 -3.16 -9.23
N GLN A 126 9.78 -3.06 -8.73
CA GLN A 126 10.08 -3.34 -7.34
C GLN A 126 9.74 -2.10 -6.50
N PHE A 127 8.94 -2.29 -5.44
CA PHE A 127 8.66 -1.25 -4.47
C PHE A 127 9.88 -1.03 -3.58
N ILE A 128 10.49 0.16 -3.64
CA ILE A 128 11.76 0.46 -2.99
C ILE A 128 11.63 1.26 -1.70
N ASP A 129 10.44 1.81 -1.43
CA ASP A 129 10.19 2.64 -0.23
C ASP A 129 9.37 1.89 0.85
N ALA A 130 9.72 0.63 1.11
CA ALA A 130 8.98 -0.23 2.06
C ALA A 130 9.04 0.30 3.50
N ASP A 131 10.21 0.75 3.93
CA ASP A 131 10.45 1.25 5.28
C ASP A 131 9.78 2.61 5.48
N GLN A 132 9.92 3.52 4.50
CA GLN A 132 9.27 4.84 4.54
C GLN A 132 7.74 4.70 4.56
N LEU A 133 7.18 3.72 3.84
CA LEU A 133 5.75 3.42 3.91
C LEU A 133 5.35 2.91 5.30
N GLY A 134 6.18 2.08 5.93
CA GLY A 134 5.99 1.65 7.32
C GLY A 134 5.92 2.85 8.27
N ASP A 135 6.91 3.75 8.18
CA ASP A 135 6.99 4.97 8.98
C ASP A 135 5.80 5.90 8.76
N ALA A 136 5.42 6.14 7.52
CA ALA A 136 4.27 6.98 7.19
C ALA A 136 2.96 6.40 7.74
N ASN A 137 2.77 5.08 7.67
CA ASN A 137 1.59 4.44 8.25
C ASN A 137 1.59 4.47 9.78
N LEU A 138 2.74 4.26 10.43
CA LEU A 138 2.87 4.42 11.87
C LEU A 138 2.53 5.85 12.31
N ASN A 139 2.83 6.85 11.46
CA ASN A 139 2.58 8.28 11.68
C ASN A 139 1.22 8.80 11.19
N SER A 140 0.35 7.92 10.70
CA SER A 140 -0.99 8.29 10.25
C SER A 140 -1.86 8.83 11.40
N SER A 141 -2.87 9.64 11.07
CA SER A 141 -3.97 10.01 11.98
C SER A 141 -5.04 8.92 12.11
N ARG A 142 -4.99 7.89 11.25
CA ARG A 142 -5.94 6.79 11.22
C ARG A 142 -5.45 5.62 12.06
N TYR A 143 -6.10 5.38 13.19
CA TYR A 143 -5.68 4.32 14.12
C TYR A 143 -5.62 2.93 13.48
N ASP A 144 -6.50 2.62 12.52
CA ASP A 144 -6.53 1.34 11.82
C ASP A 144 -5.25 1.10 11.01
N ARG A 145 -4.75 2.14 10.34
CA ARG A 145 -3.50 2.08 9.58
C ARG A 145 -2.29 1.89 10.48
N ILE A 146 -2.26 2.61 11.61
CA ILE A 146 -1.18 2.50 12.59
C ILE A 146 -1.12 1.08 13.14
N ILE A 147 -2.26 0.50 13.54
CA ILE A 147 -2.33 -0.85 14.12
C ILE A 147 -1.86 -1.90 13.13
N LEU A 148 -2.30 -1.83 11.87
CA LEU A 148 -1.88 -2.78 10.83
C LEU A 148 -0.39 -2.66 10.50
N ALA A 149 0.14 -1.44 10.42
CA ALA A 149 1.57 -1.22 10.18
C ALA A 149 2.42 -1.72 11.34
N ALA A 150 2.01 -1.42 12.58
CA ALA A 150 2.67 -1.90 13.79
C ALA A 150 2.68 -3.43 13.85
N GLU A 151 1.55 -4.09 13.58
CA GLU A 151 1.49 -5.56 13.56
C GLU A 151 2.43 -6.15 12.51
N LYS A 152 2.48 -5.56 11.31
CA LYS A 152 3.37 -5.99 10.24
C LYS A 152 4.84 -5.86 10.65
N ILE A 153 5.25 -4.70 11.16
CA ILE A 153 6.64 -4.42 11.57
C ILE A 153 7.08 -5.37 12.68
N LEU A 154 6.23 -5.59 13.70
CA LEU A 154 6.53 -6.55 14.77
C LEU A 154 6.61 -8.00 14.27
N GLY A 155 5.91 -8.32 13.18
CA GLY A 155 5.88 -9.65 12.58
C GLY A 155 7.12 -10.00 11.74
N GLU A 156 7.88 -9.00 11.28
CA GLU A 156 9.10 -9.19 10.47
C GLU A 156 10.28 -9.72 11.32
N GLY A 157 10.27 -9.51 12.64
CA GLY A 157 11.30 -9.97 13.57
C GLY A 157 12.52 -9.03 13.62
N ASP A 158 13.44 -9.28 14.55
CA ASP A 158 14.75 -8.60 14.66
C ASP A 158 14.72 -7.05 14.78
N LEU A 159 13.72 -6.50 15.47
CA LEU A 159 13.68 -5.07 15.76
C LEU A 159 14.64 -4.71 16.91
N THR A 160 15.25 -3.53 16.83
CA THR A 160 15.95 -2.93 17.96
C THR A 160 14.94 -2.51 19.04
N ASP A 161 15.39 -2.39 20.29
CA ASP A 161 14.54 -1.87 21.38
C ASP A 161 14.02 -0.46 21.05
N GLU A 162 14.85 0.39 20.45
CA GLU A 162 14.46 1.73 20.01
C GLU A 162 13.31 1.67 19.00
N ARG A 163 13.44 0.84 17.96
CA ARG A 163 12.41 0.69 16.94
C ARG A 163 11.13 0.07 17.50
N THR A 164 11.26 -0.88 18.42
CA THR A 164 10.12 -1.49 19.11
C THR A 164 9.40 -0.47 19.99
N LEU A 165 10.12 0.45 20.63
CA LEU A 165 9.57 1.54 21.42
C LEU A 165 8.81 2.56 20.56
N GLU A 166 9.31 2.86 19.36
CA GLU A 166 8.58 3.69 18.38
C GLU A 166 7.24 3.05 18.00
N VAL A 167 7.24 1.73 17.69
CA VAL A 167 6.02 0.99 17.38
C VAL A 167 5.06 0.99 18.57
N LEU A 168 5.55 0.73 19.78
CA LEU A 168 4.74 0.77 21.01
C LEU A 168 4.09 2.15 21.20
N THR A 169 4.85 3.22 20.97
CA THR A 169 4.36 4.61 21.05
C THR A 169 3.28 4.88 20.02
N ALA A 170 3.46 4.42 18.79
CA ALA A 170 2.47 4.56 17.73
C ALA A 170 1.17 3.80 18.07
N VAL A 171 1.26 2.58 18.58
CA VAL A 171 0.08 1.78 18.97
C VAL A 171 -0.68 2.43 20.13
N ARG A 172 0.03 2.97 21.13
CA ARG A 172 -0.60 3.74 22.23
C ARG A 172 -1.32 4.97 21.69
N ARG A 173 -0.72 5.70 20.74
CA ARG A 173 -1.40 6.80 20.05
C ARG A 173 -2.64 6.32 19.28
N ALA A 174 -2.57 5.18 18.60
CA ALA A 174 -3.72 4.62 17.89
C ALA A 174 -4.90 4.35 18.85
N ARG A 175 -4.61 3.84 20.05
CA ARG A 175 -5.61 3.66 21.11
C ARG A 175 -6.27 4.98 21.52
N THR A 176 -5.50 6.04 21.72
CA THR A 176 -6.05 7.38 22.06
C THR A 176 -6.78 8.07 20.91
N LEU A 177 -6.55 7.63 19.66
CA LEU A 177 -7.20 8.18 18.46
C LEU A 177 -8.58 7.57 18.18
N GLY A 178 -9.08 6.65 19.02
CA GLY A 178 -10.40 6.06 18.84
C GLY A 178 -10.43 4.54 18.78
N ALA A 179 -9.27 3.85 18.82
CA ALA A 179 -9.27 2.39 18.68
C ALA A 179 -9.86 1.69 19.91
N ASP A 180 -9.73 2.28 21.11
CA ASP A 180 -10.29 1.71 22.34
C ASP A 180 -11.83 1.86 22.42
N GLU A 181 -12.37 2.89 21.80
CA GLU A 181 -13.80 3.15 21.69
C GLU A 181 -14.46 2.28 20.60
N ASN A 182 -13.66 1.74 19.66
CA ASN A 182 -14.14 0.90 18.58
C ASN A 182 -14.03 -0.60 18.95
N PRO A 183 -15.15 -1.31 19.19
CA PRO A 183 -15.11 -2.72 19.61
C PRO A 183 -14.46 -3.66 18.59
N ALA A 184 -14.46 -3.29 17.30
CA ALA A 184 -13.83 -4.08 16.25
C ALA A 184 -12.29 -3.96 16.26
N TRP A 185 -11.76 -2.84 16.77
CA TRP A 185 -10.32 -2.54 16.72
C TRP A 185 -9.63 -2.66 18.08
N ARG A 186 -10.32 -2.39 19.19
CA ARG A 186 -9.74 -2.46 20.54
C ARG A 186 -9.00 -3.78 20.83
N PRO A 187 -9.56 -4.98 20.53
CA PRO A 187 -8.85 -6.23 20.81
C PRO A 187 -7.55 -6.34 20.01
N THR A 188 -7.56 -5.87 18.76
CA THR A 188 -6.39 -5.87 17.88
C THR A 188 -5.33 -4.87 18.37
N ALA A 189 -5.74 -3.65 18.75
CA ALA A 189 -4.82 -2.65 19.31
C ALA A 189 -4.10 -3.18 20.58
N LEU A 190 -4.85 -3.80 21.49
CA LEU A 190 -4.30 -4.43 22.70
C LEU A 190 -3.36 -5.60 22.37
N LYS A 191 -3.72 -6.44 21.40
CA LYS A 191 -2.84 -7.51 20.91
C LYS A 191 -1.52 -6.93 20.42
N VAL A 192 -1.57 -5.91 19.57
CA VAL A 192 -0.36 -5.33 18.96
C VAL A 192 0.50 -4.62 20.00
N GLN A 193 -0.13 -3.96 20.99
CA GLN A 193 0.60 -3.42 22.14
C GLN A 193 1.33 -4.53 22.92
N GLY A 194 0.68 -5.68 23.13
CA GLY A 194 1.28 -6.82 23.81
C GLY A 194 2.44 -7.43 23.05
N LEU A 195 2.37 -7.47 21.72
CA LEU A 195 3.48 -7.91 20.87
C LEU A 195 4.71 -7.02 21.05
N ALA A 196 4.52 -5.70 21.12
CA ALA A 196 5.62 -4.75 21.34
C ALA A 196 6.21 -4.88 22.76
N HIS A 197 5.37 -5.03 23.79
CA HIS A 197 5.84 -5.30 25.16
C HIS A 197 6.62 -6.62 25.26
N GLU A 198 6.15 -7.68 24.58
CA GLU A 198 6.83 -8.98 24.54
C GLU A 198 8.24 -8.86 23.92
N GLN A 199 8.39 -8.09 22.83
CA GLN A 199 9.70 -7.86 22.19
C GLN A 199 10.65 -7.04 23.06
N LEU A 200 10.13 -6.05 23.80
CA LEU A 200 10.92 -5.25 24.77
C LEU A 200 11.27 -6.02 26.06
N GLY A 201 10.86 -7.29 26.20
CA GLY A 201 11.03 -8.06 27.44
C GLY A 201 10.14 -7.60 28.60
N GLN A 202 9.17 -6.73 28.34
CA GLN A 202 8.22 -6.18 29.31
C GLN A 202 7.05 -7.17 29.51
N TYR A 203 7.38 -8.35 30.04
CA TYR A 203 6.43 -9.46 30.13
C TYR A 203 5.20 -9.18 31.00
N PRO A 204 5.30 -8.50 32.17
CA PRO A 204 4.13 -8.16 32.98
C PRO A 204 3.10 -7.32 32.21
N GLU A 205 3.56 -6.29 31.50
CA GLU A 205 2.73 -5.41 30.67
C GLU A 205 2.14 -6.17 29.48
N ALA A 206 2.92 -7.05 28.84
CA ALA A 206 2.44 -7.89 27.75
C ALA A 206 1.30 -8.82 28.20
N VAL A 207 1.43 -9.46 29.38
CA VAL A 207 0.39 -10.30 29.97
C VAL A 207 -0.91 -9.52 30.15
N GLN A 208 -0.84 -8.33 30.77
CA GLN A 208 -2.01 -7.51 31.07
C GLN A 208 -2.82 -7.20 29.79
N VAL A 209 -2.16 -6.71 28.74
CA VAL A 209 -2.87 -6.35 27.50
C VAL A 209 -3.31 -7.57 26.69
N TYR A 210 -2.60 -8.70 26.76
CA TYR A 210 -3.06 -9.95 26.15
C TYR A 210 -4.30 -10.53 26.82
N GLU A 211 -4.37 -10.49 28.14
CA GLU A 211 -5.56 -10.93 28.89
C GLU A 211 -6.77 -10.05 28.54
N GLU A 212 -6.59 -8.72 28.51
CA GLU A 212 -7.65 -7.79 28.11
C GLU A 212 -8.10 -8.03 26.65
N SER A 213 -7.14 -8.20 25.73
CA SER A 213 -7.42 -8.53 24.33
C SER A 213 -8.24 -9.82 24.19
N LEU A 214 -7.90 -10.87 24.96
CA LEU A 214 -8.60 -12.15 24.94
C LEU A 214 -9.98 -12.10 25.59
N ALA A 215 -10.16 -11.29 26.63
CA ALA A 215 -11.46 -11.08 27.26
C ALA A 215 -12.45 -10.45 26.27
N LEU A 216 -11.97 -9.52 25.42
CA LEU A 216 -12.78 -8.89 24.39
C LEU A 216 -12.97 -9.77 23.15
N ASN A 217 -11.92 -10.49 22.72
CA ASN A 217 -11.98 -11.41 21.60
C ASN A 217 -11.17 -12.69 21.88
N PRO A 218 -11.83 -13.77 22.33
CA PRO A 218 -11.16 -15.04 22.61
C PRO A 218 -10.47 -15.72 21.41
N LYS A 219 -10.75 -15.26 20.18
CA LYS A 219 -10.19 -15.79 18.92
C LYS A 219 -9.08 -14.90 18.33
N ILE A 220 -8.63 -13.85 19.03
CA ILE A 220 -7.63 -12.89 18.53
C ILE A 220 -6.21 -13.46 18.31
N GLY A 221 -5.96 -14.70 18.77
CA GLY A 221 -4.76 -15.46 18.43
C GLY A 221 -3.57 -15.31 19.39
N VAL A 222 -3.73 -14.65 20.55
CA VAL A 222 -2.62 -14.41 21.50
C VAL A 222 -2.48 -15.44 22.62
N LYS A 223 -3.35 -16.46 22.71
CA LYS A 223 -3.34 -17.46 23.82
C LYS A 223 -1.99 -18.14 24.02
N ARG A 224 -1.32 -18.55 22.94
CA ARG A 224 -0.01 -19.20 23.00
C ARG A 224 1.09 -18.24 23.45
N ARG A 225 1.04 -16.99 22.98
CA ARG A 225 1.97 -15.93 23.37
C ARG A 225 1.82 -15.62 24.85
N LEU A 226 0.59 -15.43 25.34
CA LEU A 226 0.27 -15.25 26.76
C LEU A 226 0.88 -16.35 27.61
N ALA A 227 0.64 -17.63 27.28
CA ALA A 227 1.22 -18.75 28.03
C ALA A 227 2.76 -18.74 28.06
N SER A 228 3.40 -18.33 26.95
CA SER A 228 4.86 -18.20 26.84
C SER A 228 5.39 -17.08 27.74
N VAL A 229 4.82 -15.87 27.66
CA VAL A 229 5.28 -14.72 28.47
C VAL A 229 5.02 -14.92 29.96
N THR A 230 3.89 -15.52 30.36
CA THR A 230 3.62 -15.87 31.77
C THR A 230 4.63 -16.86 32.32
N LYS A 231 5.14 -17.79 31.50
CA LYS A 231 6.19 -18.72 31.92
C LYS A 231 7.52 -18.00 32.15
N ARG A 232 7.86 -16.98 31.34
CA ARG A 232 9.09 -16.19 31.50
C ARG A 232 9.10 -15.43 32.82
N ILE A 233 7.98 -14.81 33.20
CA ILE A 233 7.84 -14.12 34.50
C ILE A 233 8.10 -15.06 35.69
N LYS A 234 7.66 -16.32 35.60
CA LYS A 234 7.82 -17.31 36.68
C LYS A 234 9.23 -17.92 36.76
N ALA A 235 10.05 -17.71 35.73
CA ALA A 235 11.40 -18.24 35.64
C ALA A 235 12.47 -17.23 36.10
N GLU A 236 12.07 -15.99 36.32
CA GLU A 236 12.82 -14.90 36.96
C GLU A 236 12.59 -14.90 38.48
#